data_AF-A0A7R8WYY4-F1
#
_entry.id   AF-A0A7R8WYY4-F1
#
_cell.length_a   1.000
_cell.length_b   1.000
_cell.length_c   1.000
_cell.angle_alpha   90.00
_cell.angle_beta   90.00
_cell.angle_gamma   90.00
#
_symmetry.space_group_name_H-M   'P 1'
#
loop_
_entity.id
_entity.type
_entity.pdbx_description
1 polymer ?
#
loop_
_entity_poly.entity_id
_entity_poly.type
_entity_poly.pdbx_seq_one_letter_code
_entity_poly.pdbx_strand_id
1 'polypeptide(L)'
;VNKKLPLVLTGLLIIGQIAYGGWRYTTHLTDYVDDVNLRIVNPAIDQATKFDPEEEDRIIATYLALSGRLLGEEKTSLENTQYLIWPESVFPFLVTERRDVLSAIAALLPEGTQLITGAMRAEPGAAADAKWIVNLTNDAWFGNTPGPWQHLRQSVVRAVEEGLPVVRVANRGVSGVIDPYGRLRATLPIREPSVTESALPKPAPLTVFARFHHLPFFGLLLACLAVSLIS
;
A
#
# COMPACT_ATOMS: atom_id res chain seq x y z
N VAL A 1 5.00 44.70 -16.76
CA VAL A 1 5.50 43.52 -16.03
C VAL A 1 6.44 42.71 -16.92
N ASN A 2 7.63 42.31 -16.44
CA ASN A 2 8.58 41.51 -17.21
C ASN A 2 8.02 40.08 -17.44
N LYS A 3 7.53 39.80 -18.65
CA LYS A 3 6.87 38.52 -19.00
C LYS A 3 7.77 37.29 -18.81
N LYS A 4 9.09 37.45 -18.69
CA LYS A 4 10.03 36.34 -18.46
C LYS A 4 10.16 35.94 -16.98
N LEU A 5 9.84 36.84 -16.05
CA LEU A 5 10.03 36.60 -14.62
C LEU A 5 9.19 35.42 -14.07
N PRO A 6 7.88 35.28 -14.39
CA PRO A 6 7.10 34.13 -13.93
C PRO A 6 7.64 32.79 -14.43
N LEU A 7 8.11 32.76 -15.68
CA LEU A 7 8.61 31.55 -16.32
C LEU A 7 9.93 31.08 -15.69
N VAL A 8 10.81 32.02 -15.33
CA VAL A 8 12.04 31.74 -14.58
C VAL A 8 11.73 31.24 -13.17
N LEU A 9 10.80 31.88 -12.46
CA LEU A 9 10.41 31.46 -11.11
C LEU A 9 9.82 30.05 -11.09
N THR A 10 8.91 29.74 -12.03
CA THR A 10 8.35 28.39 -12.17
C THR A 10 9.44 27.36 -12.47
N GLY A 11 10.39 27.68 -13.37
CA GLY A 11 11.52 26.81 -13.67
C GLY A 11 12.38 26.51 -12.43
N LEU A 12 12.72 27.55 -11.65
CA LEU A 12 13.47 27.39 -10.41
C LEU A 12 12.72 26.57 -9.36
N LEU A 13 11.39 26.75 -9.24
CA LEU A 13 10.56 25.96 -8.33
C LEU A 13 10.54 24.49 -8.72
N ILE A 14 10.37 24.16 -10.00
CA ILE A 14 10.40 22.77 -10.49
C ILE A 14 11.77 22.14 -10.23
N ILE A 15 12.86 22.84 -10.55
CA ILE A 15 14.22 22.36 -10.31
C ILE A 15 14.45 22.14 -8.81
N GLY A 16 14.01 23.08 -7.97
CA GLY A 16 14.11 22.98 -6.51
C GLY A 16 13.35 21.77 -5.95
N GLN A 17 12.14 21.51 -6.44
CA GLN A 17 11.35 20.34 -6.05
C GLN A 17 12.00 19.02 -6.47
N ILE A 18 12.51 18.94 -7.70
CA ILE A 18 13.23 17.75 -8.20
C ILE A 18 14.52 17.52 -7.38
N ALA A 19 15.30 18.57 -7.14
CA ALA A 19 16.53 18.48 -6.37
C ALA A 19 16.26 18.06 -4.92
N TYR A 20 15.26 18.66 -4.27
CA TYR A 20 14.87 18.29 -2.90
C TYR A 20 14.34 16.85 -2.81
N GLY A 21 13.48 16.44 -3.75
CA GLY A 21 12.97 15.08 -3.84
C GLY A 21 14.09 14.07 -4.05
N GLY A 22 15.01 14.34 -5.00
CA GLY A 22 16.18 13.52 -5.28
C GLY A 22 17.13 13.43 -4.09
N TRP A 23 17.34 14.53 -3.36
CA TRP A 23 18.12 14.53 -2.12
C TRP A 23 17.48 13.65 -1.06
N ARG A 24 16.18 13.81 -0.75
CA ARG A 24 15.47 12.92 0.20
C ARG A 24 15.55 11.45 -0.23
N TYR A 25 15.31 11.18 -1.51
CA TYR A 25 15.28 9.84 -2.09
C TYR A 25 16.65 9.16 -2.12
N THR A 26 17.77 9.88 -2.10
CA THR A 26 19.11 9.26 -2.14
C THR A 26 19.82 9.24 -0.79
N THR A 27 19.57 10.22 0.07
CA THR A 27 20.35 10.39 1.31
C THR A 27 19.75 9.70 2.54
N HIS A 28 18.43 9.53 2.61
CA HIS A 28 17.78 8.98 3.79
C HIS A 28 17.61 7.47 3.65
N LEU A 29 18.27 6.66 4.48
CA LEU A 29 18.10 5.21 4.43
C LEU A 29 16.71 4.79 4.91
N THR A 30 16.26 3.61 4.48
CA THR A 30 15.04 3.00 5.02
C THR A 30 15.37 2.32 6.34
N ASP A 31 14.91 2.90 7.45
CA ASP A 31 14.94 2.24 8.76
C ASP A 31 13.68 1.39 8.95
N TYR A 32 13.77 0.39 9.83
CA TYR A 32 12.71 -0.59 10.08
C TYR A 32 12.27 -0.59 11.53
N VAL A 33 10.99 -0.87 11.77
CA VAL A 33 10.44 -1.10 13.10
C VAL A 33 10.92 -2.47 13.57
N ASP A 34 11.51 -2.48 14.77
CA ASP A 34 12.02 -3.69 15.37
C ASP A 34 10.86 -4.64 15.70
N ASP A 35 11.05 -5.93 15.48
CA ASP A 35 10.09 -7.00 15.76
C ASP A 35 8.71 -6.86 15.08
N VAL A 36 8.61 -6.09 13.99
CA VAL A 36 7.40 -6.01 13.17
C VAL A 36 7.66 -6.55 11.77
N ASN A 37 7.35 -7.82 11.60
CA ASN A 37 7.42 -8.50 10.31
C ASN A 37 6.03 -8.67 9.69
N LEU A 38 5.98 -8.42 8.40
CA LEU A 38 4.81 -8.49 7.56
C LEU A 38 4.92 -9.71 6.66
N ARG A 39 3.82 -10.45 6.49
CA ARG A 39 3.68 -11.43 5.41
C ARG A 39 2.57 -10.98 4.49
N ILE A 40 2.92 -10.75 3.23
CA ILE A 40 2.02 -10.22 2.20
C ILE A 40 1.67 -11.33 1.23
N VAL A 41 0.37 -11.55 1.00
CA VAL A 41 -0.11 -12.60 0.10
C VAL A 41 -0.80 -11.99 -1.12
N ASN A 42 -0.31 -12.36 -2.30
CA ASN A 42 -0.99 -12.13 -3.58
C ASN A 42 -1.49 -13.48 -4.11
N PRO A 43 -2.79 -13.77 -4.04
CA PRO A 43 -3.34 -15.06 -4.47
C PRO A 43 -3.54 -15.16 -5.99
N ALA A 44 -3.46 -14.03 -6.70
CA ALA A 44 -3.69 -13.90 -8.14
C ALA A 44 -5.02 -14.50 -8.67
N ILE A 45 -6.08 -14.47 -7.87
CA ILE A 45 -7.41 -15.01 -8.20
C ILE A 45 -8.05 -14.21 -9.34
N ASP A 46 -8.54 -14.91 -10.36
CA ASP A 46 -9.25 -14.30 -11.49
C ASP A 46 -10.55 -13.64 -11.01
N GLN A 47 -10.86 -12.48 -11.58
CA GLN A 47 -12.08 -11.75 -11.25
C GLN A 47 -13.35 -12.49 -11.70
N ALA A 48 -13.27 -13.24 -12.79
CA ALA A 48 -14.41 -13.95 -13.35
C ALA A 48 -14.87 -15.11 -12.44
N THR A 49 -13.94 -15.79 -11.78
CA THR A 49 -14.21 -16.95 -10.93
C THR A 49 -14.29 -16.58 -9.44
N LYS A 50 -14.00 -15.32 -9.08
CA LYS A 50 -13.91 -14.88 -7.68
C LYS A 50 -15.22 -15.09 -6.90
N PHE A 51 -16.36 -14.98 -7.56
CA PHE A 51 -17.69 -15.12 -6.97
C PHE A 51 -18.42 -16.40 -7.38
N ASP A 52 -17.69 -17.35 -7.97
CA ASP A 52 -18.22 -18.67 -8.29
C ASP A 52 -18.27 -19.52 -7.00
N PRO A 53 -19.46 -19.98 -6.55
CA PRO A 53 -19.58 -20.82 -5.36
C PRO A 53 -18.78 -22.13 -5.46
N GLU A 54 -18.57 -22.67 -6.67
CA GLU A 54 -17.80 -23.90 -6.87
C GLU A 54 -16.30 -23.70 -6.63
N GLU A 55 -15.83 -22.46 -6.68
CA GLU A 55 -14.41 -22.10 -6.56
C GLU A 55 -14.02 -21.66 -5.13
N GLU A 56 -14.97 -21.50 -4.22
CA GLU A 56 -14.73 -20.99 -2.87
C GLU A 56 -13.66 -21.78 -2.11
N ASP A 57 -13.79 -23.10 -2.08
CA ASP A 57 -12.86 -23.97 -1.36
C ASP A 57 -11.46 -23.92 -1.95
N ARG A 58 -11.35 -23.82 -3.28
CA ARG A 58 -10.07 -23.65 -3.98
C ARG A 58 -9.43 -22.30 -3.65
N ILE A 59 -10.23 -21.23 -3.61
CA ILE A 59 -9.76 -19.88 -3.26
C ILE A 59 -9.23 -19.87 -1.82
N ILE A 60 -9.99 -20.41 -0.86
CA ILE A 60 -9.56 -20.46 0.54
C ILE A 60 -8.33 -21.34 0.72
N ALA A 61 -8.28 -22.52 0.08
CA ALA A 61 -7.09 -23.37 0.10
C ALA A 61 -5.85 -22.64 -0.43
N THR A 62 -6.01 -21.82 -1.49
CA THR A 62 -4.93 -21.00 -2.05
C THR A 62 -4.40 -19.99 -1.02
N TYR A 63 -5.30 -19.27 -0.33
CA TYR A 63 -4.90 -18.32 0.71
C TYR A 63 -4.19 -19.00 1.88
N LEU A 64 -4.74 -20.10 2.39
CA LEU A 64 -4.15 -20.83 3.52
C LEU A 64 -2.78 -21.40 3.14
N ALA A 65 -2.64 -21.97 1.94
CA ALA A 65 -1.39 -22.51 1.45
C ALA A 65 -0.30 -21.43 1.30
N LEU A 66 -0.63 -20.29 0.67
CA LEU A 66 0.31 -19.16 0.52
C LEU A 66 0.65 -18.50 1.86
N SER A 67 -0.27 -18.52 2.82
CA SER A 67 -0.04 -17.90 4.12
C SER A 67 0.83 -18.77 5.02
N GLY A 68 0.60 -20.07 5.02
CA GLY A 68 1.36 -21.01 5.84
C GLY A 68 2.80 -21.19 5.35
N ARG A 69 3.02 -21.15 4.03
CA ARG A 69 4.29 -21.55 3.44
C ARG A 69 4.82 -20.52 2.45
N LEU A 70 6.08 -20.13 2.63
CA LEU A 70 6.81 -19.37 1.61
C LEU A 70 7.09 -20.26 0.40
N LEU A 71 6.91 -19.70 -0.81
CA LEU A 71 7.14 -20.46 -2.04
C LEU A 71 8.60 -20.91 -2.11
N GLY A 72 8.83 -22.23 -2.04
CA GLY A 72 10.16 -22.84 -2.09
C GLY A 72 10.71 -23.32 -0.74
N GLU A 73 10.01 -23.09 0.37
CA GLU A 73 10.43 -23.56 1.70
C GLU A 73 9.63 -24.80 2.15
N GLU A 74 10.30 -25.75 2.82
CA GLU A 74 9.64 -26.94 3.37
C GLU A 74 8.90 -26.67 4.69
N LYS A 75 9.33 -25.66 5.47
CA LYS A 75 8.71 -25.36 6.77
C LYS A 75 7.62 -24.31 6.65
N THR A 76 6.42 -24.74 7.00
CA THR A 76 5.25 -23.87 7.19
C THR A 76 5.36 -23.21 8.56
N SER A 77 5.74 -21.94 8.66
CA SER A 77 5.71 -21.21 9.93
C SER A 77 5.38 -19.73 9.75
N LEU A 78 4.57 -19.22 10.67
CA LEU A 78 4.22 -17.81 10.86
C LEU A 78 4.80 -17.27 12.18
N GLU A 79 5.64 -18.03 12.88
CA GLU A 79 6.11 -17.71 14.25
C GLU A 79 6.81 -16.36 14.37
N ASN A 80 7.43 -15.87 13.28
CA ASN A 80 8.08 -14.57 13.22
C ASN A 80 7.25 -13.49 12.51
N THR A 81 5.97 -13.75 12.22
CA THR A 81 5.08 -12.82 11.50
C THR A 81 4.12 -12.13 12.47
N GLN A 82 4.19 -10.80 12.55
CA GLN A 82 3.26 -9.99 13.34
C GLN A 82 1.97 -9.72 12.58
N TYR A 83 2.08 -9.40 11.29
CA TYR A 83 0.93 -9.10 10.45
C TYR A 83 0.91 -9.96 9.19
N LEU A 84 -0.08 -10.85 9.08
CA LEU A 84 -0.44 -11.50 7.83
C LEU A 84 -1.43 -10.60 7.10
N ILE A 85 -1.17 -10.29 5.83
CA ILE A 85 -1.97 -9.32 5.09
C ILE A 85 -2.49 -9.95 3.79
N TRP A 86 -3.81 -9.97 3.67
CA TRP A 86 -4.54 -10.41 2.49
C TRP A 86 -5.17 -9.21 1.75
N PRO A 87 -5.39 -9.29 0.43
CA PRO A 87 -5.94 -8.18 -0.37
C PRO A 87 -7.43 -7.95 -0.09
N GLU A 88 -8.05 -7.05 -0.85
CA GLU A 88 -9.47 -6.70 -0.68
C GLU A 88 -10.43 -7.84 -1.08
N SER A 89 -11.50 -7.99 -0.31
CA SER A 89 -12.60 -8.92 -0.56
C SER A 89 -12.11 -10.35 -0.73
N VAL A 90 -11.41 -10.86 0.29
CA VAL A 90 -10.93 -12.26 0.34
C VAL A 90 -12.08 -13.25 0.40
N PHE A 91 -13.14 -12.87 1.11
CA PHE A 91 -14.31 -13.70 1.32
C PHE A 91 -15.37 -13.29 0.28
N PRO A 92 -15.56 -14.06 -0.81
CA PRO A 92 -16.67 -13.84 -1.73
C PRO A 92 -18.02 -14.28 -1.14
N PHE A 93 -18.01 -14.81 0.09
CA PHE A 93 -19.15 -15.30 0.85
C PHE A 93 -19.28 -14.59 2.21
N LEU A 94 -20.42 -14.78 2.87
CA LEU A 94 -20.62 -14.31 4.24
C LEU A 94 -19.80 -15.16 5.21
N VAL A 95 -18.84 -14.51 5.88
CA VAL A 95 -17.94 -15.15 6.84
C VAL A 95 -18.70 -15.87 7.98
N THR A 96 -19.91 -15.40 8.31
CA THR A 96 -20.80 -16.01 9.30
C THR A 96 -21.35 -17.38 8.88
N GLU A 97 -21.39 -17.68 7.58
CA GLU A 97 -21.93 -18.93 7.03
C GLU A 97 -20.86 -20.03 6.94
N ARG A 98 -19.57 -19.65 6.91
CA ARG A 98 -18.42 -20.56 6.75
C ARG A 98 -17.56 -20.66 8.02
N ARG A 99 -18.10 -21.28 9.08
CA ARG A 99 -17.37 -21.49 10.36
C ARG A 99 -16.13 -22.36 10.22
N ASP A 100 -16.14 -23.28 9.27
CA ASP A 100 -15.01 -24.11 8.88
C ASP A 100 -13.81 -23.26 8.44
N VAL A 101 -14.05 -22.24 7.60
CA VAL A 101 -13.01 -21.31 7.12
C VAL A 101 -12.45 -20.49 8.27
N LEU A 102 -13.30 -19.95 9.15
CA LEU A 102 -12.86 -19.22 10.34
C LEU A 102 -11.98 -20.09 11.25
N SER A 103 -12.35 -21.36 11.42
CA SER A 103 -11.58 -22.32 12.23
C SER A 103 -10.22 -22.64 11.59
N ALA A 104 -10.18 -22.77 10.26
CA ALA A 104 -8.94 -22.99 9.53
C ALA A 104 -8.00 -21.78 9.61
N ILE A 105 -8.54 -20.55 9.53
CA ILE A 105 -7.77 -19.31 9.74
C ILE A 105 -7.26 -19.24 11.17
N ALA A 106 -8.09 -19.52 12.17
CA ALA A 106 -7.68 -19.50 13.57
C ALA A 106 -6.58 -20.54 13.87
N ALA A 107 -6.65 -21.73 13.25
CA ALA A 107 -5.62 -22.76 13.38
C ALA A 107 -4.31 -22.40 12.67
N LEU A 108 -4.39 -21.59 11.62
CA LEU A 108 -3.23 -21.11 10.88
C LEU A 108 -2.45 -20.04 11.65
N LEU A 109 -3.14 -19.15 12.37
CA LEU A 109 -2.54 -17.98 13.03
C LEU A 109 -1.94 -18.35 14.40
N PRO A 110 -0.61 -18.26 14.59
CA PRO A 110 0.02 -18.40 15.89
C PRO A 110 -0.43 -17.31 16.87
N GLU A 111 -0.20 -17.53 18.16
CA GLU A 111 -0.44 -16.52 19.18
C GLU A 111 0.39 -15.25 18.89
N GLY A 112 -0.28 -14.10 18.78
CA GLY A 112 0.34 -12.81 18.49
C GLY A 112 0.35 -12.40 17.01
N THR A 113 0.08 -13.31 16.07
CA THR A 113 -0.07 -12.95 14.64
C THR A 113 -1.47 -12.40 14.37
N GLN A 114 -1.55 -11.24 13.73
CA GLN A 114 -2.82 -10.62 13.34
C GLN A 114 -3.04 -10.73 11.83
N LEU A 115 -4.25 -11.11 11.43
CA LEU A 115 -4.68 -11.07 10.03
C LEU A 115 -5.31 -9.70 9.72
N ILE A 116 -4.78 -9.02 8.71
CA ILE A 116 -5.34 -7.81 8.12
C ILE A 116 -5.89 -8.16 6.74
N THR A 117 -7.18 -7.93 6.53
CA THR A 117 -7.86 -8.24 5.29
C THR A 117 -8.99 -7.26 5.02
N GLY A 118 -9.39 -7.12 3.75
CA GLY A 118 -10.47 -6.24 3.36
C GLY A 118 -11.82 -6.89 3.65
N ALA A 119 -12.50 -6.39 4.68
CA ALA A 119 -13.92 -6.61 4.93
C ALA A 119 -14.63 -5.25 4.93
N MET A 120 -15.87 -5.18 4.42
CA MET A 120 -16.66 -3.95 4.51
C MET A 120 -16.85 -3.57 5.99
N ARG A 121 -16.20 -2.48 6.41
CA ARG A 121 -16.37 -1.89 7.74
C ARG A 121 -16.31 -0.36 7.58
N ALA A 122 -17.34 0.32 8.06
CA ALA A 122 -17.38 1.78 8.09
C ALA A 122 -17.18 2.24 9.54
N GLU A 123 -16.04 2.87 9.82
CA GLU A 123 -15.81 3.57 11.09
C GLU A 123 -15.45 5.04 10.80
N PRO A 124 -16.13 6.01 11.43
CA PRO A 124 -15.69 7.40 11.37
C PRO A 124 -14.49 7.57 12.31
N GLY A 125 -13.31 7.79 11.73
CA GLY A 125 -12.10 8.09 12.49
C GLY A 125 -10.97 8.57 11.61
N ALA A 126 -10.57 9.84 11.72
CA ALA A 126 -9.30 10.32 11.20
C ALA A 126 -8.19 9.83 12.14
N ALA A 127 -7.28 9.00 11.63
CA ALA A 127 -6.13 8.52 12.36
C ALA A 127 -5.08 9.62 12.49
N ALA A 128 -5.27 10.53 13.45
CA ALA A 128 -4.32 11.63 13.70
C ALA A 128 -2.90 11.16 14.08
N ASP A 129 -2.75 9.89 14.49
CA ASP A 129 -1.49 9.30 14.96
C ASP A 129 -1.01 8.07 14.17
N ALA A 130 -1.51 7.87 12.95
CA ALA A 130 -1.12 6.72 12.12
C ALA A 130 0.41 6.63 11.95
N LYS A 131 0.95 5.41 12.06
CA LYS A 131 2.40 5.13 11.86
C LYS A 131 2.70 4.45 10.53
N TRP A 132 1.69 3.98 9.83
CA TRP A 132 1.80 3.36 8.52
C TRP A 132 0.41 3.31 7.89
N ILE A 133 0.37 3.06 6.59
CA ILE A 133 -0.85 2.98 5.79
C ILE A 133 -0.96 1.57 5.23
N VAL A 134 -2.14 0.98 5.29
CA VAL A 134 -2.45 -0.26 4.57
C VAL A 134 -3.36 0.05 3.39
N ASN A 135 -3.03 -0.49 2.21
CA ASN A 135 -3.84 -0.38 1.02
C ASN A 135 -4.15 -1.78 0.49
N LEU A 136 -5.36 -2.25 0.78
CA LEU A 136 -5.88 -3.51 0.28
C LEU A 136 -6.68 -3.22 -0.98
N THR A 137 -6.42 -3.94 -2.07
CA THR A 137 -7.10 -3.69 -3.34
C THR A 137 -7.22 -4.92 -4.22
N ASN A 138 -8.00 -4.80 -5.28
CA ASN A 138 -8.15 -5.79 -6.32
C ASN A 138 -7.89 -5.13 -7.69
N ASP A 139 -6.73 -5.43 -8.29
CA ASP A 139 -6.35 -4.87 -9.59
C ASP A 139 -6.75 -5.78 -10.76
N ALA A 140 -7.43 -6.90 -10.49
CA ALA A 140 -7.86 -7.84 -11.53
C ALA A 140 -8.74 -7.18 -12.60
N TRP A 141 -9.53 -6.16 -12.22
CA TRP A 141 -10.39 -5.38 -13.12
C TRP A 141 -9.63 -4.65 -14.23
N PHE A 142 -8.35 -4.33 -14.02
CA PHE A 142 -7.55 -3.63 -15.03
C PHE A 142 -7.07 -4.54 -16.17
N GLY A 143 -7.19 -5.86 -16.04
CA GLY A 143 -6.69 -6.81 -17.04
C GLY A 143 -5.18 -6.63 -17.33
N ASN A 144 -4.74 -6.95 -18.55
CA ASN A 144 -3.35 -6.76 -18.99
C ASN A 144 -3.08 -5.34 -19.54
N THR A 145 -3.24 -4.34 -18.68
CA THR A 145 -3.01 -2.93 -19.03
C THR A 145 -1.95 -2.29 -18.11
N PRO A 146 -1.48 -1.07 -18.41
CA PRO A 146 -0.64 -0.28 -17.50
C PRO A 146 -1.36 0.17 -16.21
N GLY A 147 -2.68 -0.02 -16.10
CA GLY A 147 -3.51 0.45 -14.99
C GLY A 147 -2.98 0.11 -13.60
N PRO A 148 -2.60 -1.15 -13.30
CA PRO A 148 -2.08 -1.52 -11.98
C PRO A 148 -0.81 -0.76 -11.59
N TRP A 149 0.04 -0.43 -12.57
CA TRP A 149 1.26 0.34 -12.32
C TRP A 149 0.95 1.82 -12.05
N GLN A 150 -0.03 2.39 -12.75
CA GLN A 150 -0.50 3.76 -12.48
C GLN A 150 -1.16 3.83 -11.10
N HIS A 151 -1.96 2.82 -10.75
CA HIS A 151 -2.59 2.70 -9.44
C HIS A 151 -1.54 2.58 -8.32
N LEU A 152 -0.50 1.77 -8.49
CA LEU A 152 0.64 1.70 -7.57
C LEU A 152 1.30 3.06 -7.33
N ARG A 153 1.45 3.90 -8.37
CA ARG A 153 2.06 5.22 -8.21
C ARG A 153 1.26 6.12 -7.28
N GLN A 154 -0.06 5.96 -7.19
CA GLN A 154 -0.87 6.69 -6.22
C GLN A 154 -0.49 6.30 -4.78
N SER A 155 -0.29 5.01 -4.50
CA SER A 155 0.21 4.56 -3.19
C SER A 155 1.60 5.11 -2.88
N VAL A 156 2.49 5.19 -3.88
CA VAL A 156 3.83 5.79 -3.71
C VAL A 156 3.74 7.26 -3.35
N VAL A 157 2.89 8.02 -4.04
CA VAL A 157 2.66 9.45 -3.74
C VAL A 157 2.14 9.61 -2.31
N ARG A 158 1.16 8.80 -1.88
CA ARG A 158 0.65 8.85 -0.51
C ARG A 158 1.73 8.57 0.55
N ALA A 159 2.62 7.61 0.30
CA ALA A 159 3.71 7.32 1.21
C ALA A 159 4.62 8.55 1.42
N VAL A 160 4.95 9.23 0.31
CA VAL A 160 5.82 10.43 0.31
C VAL A 160 5.12 11.64 0.92
N GLU A 161 3.84 11.83 0.60
CA GLU A 161 3.00 12.92 1.09
C GLU A 161 2.82 12.85 2.60
N GLU A 162 2.41 11.70 3.13
CA GLU A 162 2.19 11.54 4.58
C GLU A 162 3.50 11.32 5.35
N GLY A 163 4.59 10.97 4.66
CA GLY A 163 5.82 10.52 5.31
C GLY A 163 5.63 9.20 6.06
N LEU A 164 4.63 8.41 5.65
CA LEU A 164 4.30 7.13 6.25
C LEU A 164 4.61 6.01 5.27
N PRO A 165 5.12 4.85 5.73
CA PRO A 165 5.23 3.68 4.88
C PRO A 165 3.84 3.18 4.48
N VAL A 166 3.73 2.66 3.27
CA VAL A 166 2.49 2.08 2.73
C VAL A 166 2.70 0.61 2.45
N VAL A 167 1.91 -0.26 3.06
CA VAL A 167 1.86 -1.68 2.74
C VAL A 167 0.69 -1.91 1.79
N ARG A 168 1.00 -2.21 0.53
CA ARG A 168 0.00 -2.44 -0.52
C ARG A 168 -0.12 -3.91 -0.82
N VAL A 169 -1.35 -4.43 -0.77
CA VAL A 169 -1.67 -5.84 -1.07
C VAL A 169 -2.80 -5.87 -2.09
N ALA A 170 -2.46 -6.31 -3.31
CA ALA A 170 -3.32 -6.25 -4.48
C ALA A 170 -3.54 -7.65 -5.07
N ASN A 171 -4.78 -8.08 -5.21
CA ASN A 171 -5.11 -9.28 -5.99
C ASN A 171 -4.80 -9.04 -7.48
N ARG A 172 -3.95 -9.90 -8.08
CA ARG A 172 -3.47 -9.80 -9.48
C ARG A 172 -2.79 -8.45 -9.83
N GLY A 173 -2.49 -7.63 -8.84
CA GLY A 173 -1.84 -6.33 -8.97
C GLY A 173 -0.42 -6.33 -8.45
N VAL A 174 0.19 -5.15 -8.40
CA VAL A 174 1.49 -4.98 -7.77
C VAL A 174 1.29 -4.86 -6.27
N SER A 175 1.84 -5.84 -5.53
CA SER A 175 1.88 -5.85 -4.07
C SER A 175 3.29 -5.59 -3.58
N GLY A 176 3.42 -4.95 -2.43
CA GLY A 176 4.69 -4.71 -1.78
C GLY A 176 4.63 -3.65 -0.71
N VAL A 177 5.79 -3.37 -0.12
CA VAL A 177 5.97 -2.38 0.93
C VAL A 177 6.61 -1.13 0.32
N ILE A 178 6.10 0.05 0.63
CA ILE A 178 6.63 1.33 0.16
C ILE A 178 7.15 2.06 1.38
N ASP A 179 8.40 2.49 1.34
CA ASP A 179 8.99 3.31 2.41
C ASP A 179 8.46 4.77 2.36
N PRO A 180 8.62 5.57 3.43
CA PRO A 180 8.08 6.95 3.45
C PRO A 180 8.77 7.92 2.48
N TYR A 181 9.79 7.46 1.76
CA TYR A 181 10.49 8.21 0.71
C TYR A 181 10.07 7.76 -0.70
N GLY A 182 9.14 6.80 -0.81
CA GLY A 182 8.56 6.32 -2.06
C GLY A 182 9.32 5.16 -2.71
N ARG A 183 10.21 4.48 -1.99
CA ARG A 183 10.96 3.32 -2.50
C ARG A 183 10.15 2.04 -2.29
N LEU A 184 10.06 1.23 -3.34
CA LEU A 184 9.47 -0.10 -3.26
C LEU A 184 10.44 -1.07 -2.59
N ARG A 185 9.96 -1.73 -1.53
CA ARG A 185 10.60 -2.78 -0.75
C ARG A 185 9.73 -4.03 -0.85
N ALA A 186 10.34 -5.22 -0.96
CA ALA A 186 9.66 -6.52 -1.00
C ALA A 186 8.43 -6.54 -1.95
N THR A 187 8.69 -6.45 -3.25
CA THR A 187 7.63 -6.49 -4.28
C THR A 187 7.29 -7.91 -4.70
N LEU A 188 6.02 -8.18 -4.92
CA LEU A 188 5.53 -9.43 -5.49
C LEU A 188 5.31 -9.33 -7.01
N PRO A 189 5.47 -10.43 -7.75
CA PRO A 189 5.10 -10.49 -9.16
C PRO A 189 3.59 -10.25 -9.34
N ILE A 190 3.25 -9.66 -10.48
CA ILE A 190 1.87 -9.37 -10.86
C ILE A 190 1.25 -10.60 -11.53
N ARG A 191 -0.03 -10.90 -11.24
CA ARG A 191 -0.81 -12.03 -11.80
C ARG A 191 -0.25 -13.44 -11.52
N GLU A 192 0.67 -13.55 -10.57
CA GLU A 192 1.22 -14.83 -10.13
C GLU A 192 0.94 -15.03 -8.64
N PRO A 193 0.42 -16.20 -8.22
CA PRO A 193 0.26 -16.52 -6.81
C PRO A 193 1.62 -16.45 -6.12
N SER A 194 1.75 -15.58 -5.13
CA SER A 194 3.02 -15.26 -4.53
C SER A 194 2.87 -14.71 -3.11
N VAL A 195 3.90 -14.92 -2.30
CA VAL A 195 3.98 -14.47 -0.90
C VAL A 195 5.38 -13.96 -0.63
N THR A 196 5.48 -12.92 0.19
CA THR A 196 6.77 -12.36 0.60
C THR A 196 6.70 -11.89 2.04
N GLU A 197 7.87 -11.86 2.68
CA GLU A 197 8.05 -11.26 3.99
C GLU A 197 8.80 -9.95 3.88
N SER A 198 8.46 -9.02 4.76
CA SER A 198 9.17 -7.75 4.88
C SER A 198 9.07 -7.24 6.31
N ALA A 199 10.15 -6.66 6.81
CA ALA A 199 10.05 -5.79 7.97
C ALA A 199 9.26 -4.52 7.60
N LEU A 200 8.53 -3.96 8.58
CA LEU A 200 7.79 -2.70 8.41
C LEU A 200 8.76 -1.51 8.48
N PRO A 201 8.83 -0.62 7.47
CA PRO A 201 9.66 0.57 7.56
C PRO A 201 9.18 1.53 8.66
N LYS A 202 10.07 2.35 9.19
CA LYS A 202 9.74 3.43 10.14
C LYS A 202 9.14 4.64 9.39
N PRO A 203 8.24 5.42 10.02
CA PRO A 203 7.81 6.73 9.51
C PRO A 203 9.00 7.68 9.30
N ALA A 204 8.87 8.57 8.31
CA ALA A 204 9.74 9.73 8.21
C ALA A 204 9.30 10.83 9.18
N PRO A 205 10.15 11.85 9.43
CA PRO A 205 9.70 13.08 10.08
C PRO A 205 8.52 13.72 9.34
N LEU A 206 7.64 14.40 10.09
CA LEU A 206 6.42 15.02 9.58
C LEU A 206 6.72 15.89 8.36
N THR A 207 6.07 15.58 7.24
CA THR A 207 6.27 16.32 5.99
C THR A 207 5.49 17.63 6.00
N VAL A 208 5.82 18.53 5.08
CA VAL A 208 5.04 19.77 4.86
C VAL A 208 3.58 19.44 4.51
N PHE A 209 3.37 18.39 3.71
CA PHE A 209 2.03 17.96 3.32
C PHE A 209 1.27 17.33 4.48
N ALA A 210 1.88 16.47 5.28
CA ALA A 210 1.24 15.90 6.47
C ALA A 210 0.85 17.00 7.49
N ARG A 211 1.63 18.07 7.58
CA ARG A 211 1.37 19.19 8.49
C ARG A 211 0.30 20.18 8.00
N PHE A 212 0.30 20.51 6.71
CA PHE A 212 -0.52 21.60 6.16
C PHE A 212 -1.51 21.15 5.08
N HIS A 213 -1.48 19.88 4.69
CA HIS A 213 -2.22 19.28 3.59
C HIS A 213 -2.19 20.16 2.34
N HIS A 214 -3.37 20.55 1.84
CA HIS A 214 -3.52 21.33 0.62
C HIS A 214 -3.39 22.86 0.83
N LEU A 215 -3.21 23.35 2.06
CA LEU A 215 -3.14 24.79 2.34
C LEU A 215 -2.03 25.52 1.56
N PRO A 216 -0.78 24.99 1.44
CA PRO A 216 0.26 25.68 0.68
C PRO A 216 -0.09 25.79 -0.81
N PHE A 217 -0.77 24.79 -1.37
CA PHE A 217 -1.23 24.81 -2.75
C PHE A 217 -2.28 25.92 -2.97
N PHE A 218 -3.31 25.98 -2.11
CA PHE A 218 -4.32 27.03 -2.21
C PHE A 218 -3.75 28.43 -1.97
N GLY A 219 -2.80 28.56 -1.03
CA GLY A 219 -2.08 29.82 -0.82
C GLY A 219 -1.31 30.29 -2.06
N LEU A 220 -0.58 29.39 -2.71
CA LEU A 220 0.12 29.69 -3.97
C LEU A 220 -0.86 30.03 -5.10
N LEU A 221 -1.96 29.30 -5.22
CA LEU A 221 -2.98 29.56 -6.24
C LEU A 221 -3.60 30.96 -6.06
N LEU A 222 -3.97 31.33 -4.83
CA LEU A 222 -4.51 32.65 -4.52
C LEU A 222 -3.48 33.76 -4.79
N ALA A 223 -2.21 33.54 -4.47
CA ALA A 223 -1.14 34.48 -4.78
C ALA A 223 -0.98 34.69 -6.30
N CYS A 224 -1.00 33.60 -7.08
CA CYS A 224 -0.95 33.66 -8.54
C CYS A 224 -2.15 34.43 -9.13
N LEU A 225 -3.36 34.17 -8.62
CA LEU A 225 -4.57 34.89 -9.05
C LEU A 225 -4.48 36.39 -8.71
N ALA A 226 -4.02 36.73 -7.50
CA ALA A 226 -3.84 38.13 -7.11
C ALA A 226 -2.81 38.85 -8.00
N VAL A 227 -1.68 38.22 -8.30
CA VAL A 227 -0.67 38.77 -9.22
C VAL A 227 -1.25 38.96 -10.63
N SER A 228 -2.06 38.02 -11.10
CA SER A 228 -2.72 38.12 -12.41
C SER A 228 -3.76 39.24 -12.48
N LEU A 229 -4.40 39.61 -11.37
CA LEU A 229 -5.37 40.71 -11.34
C LEU A 229 -4.70 42.08 -11.29
N ILE A 230 -3.44 42.16 -10.84
CA ILE A 230 -2.67 43.40 -10.69
C ILE A 230 -1.78 43.66 -11.93
N SER A 231 -1.49 42.64 -12.75
CA SER A 231 -0.59 42.70 -13.92
C SER A 231 -1.31 43.03 -15.22
#